data_AF-A0A950HMU8-F1
#
_entry.id   AF-A0A950HMU8-F1
#
_cell.length_a   1.000
_cell.length_b   1.000
_cell.length_c   1.000
_cell.angle_alpha   90.00
_cell.angle_beta   90.00
_cell.angle_gamma   90.00
#
_symmetry.space_group_name_H-M   'P 1'
#
loop_
_entity.id
_entity.type
_entity.pdbx_description
1 polymer ?
#
loop_
_entity_poly.entity_id
_entity_poly.type
_entity_poly.pdbx_seq_one_letter_code
_entity_poly.pdbx_strand_id
1 'polypeptide(L)'
;MHAVPYLTVPDPDMARPGSPTSLAMTLAAHPERWRCLVDYRTDTRWYRLLERTEQQEVWLLSWLPGQGTYPHDHGPASGAFAIAAGMLTERVVAAQPGRPAVEVTRELAAGCCRAFGPHYVHQLTNTATTPAVSVHVYTPSLPRHGDIPGL
;
A
#
# COMPACT_ATOMS: atom_id res chain seq x y z
N MET A 1 -16.13 20.26 9.78
CA MET A 1 -14.99 20.68 8.94
C MET A 1 -13.80 19.83 9.35
N HIS A 2 -13.66 18.64 8.78
CA HIS A 2 -12.58 17.71 9.16
C HIS A 2 -11.34 18.01 8.32
N ALA A 3 -10.31 18.54 8.96
CA ALA A 3 -9.01 18.75 8.35
C ALA A 3 -8.44 17.40 7.90
N VAL A 4 -8.20 17.27 6.60
CA VAL A 4 -7.45 16.17 6.03
C VAL A 4 -6.02 16.28 6.59
N PRO A 5 -5.48 15.24 7.26
CA PRO A 5 -4.11 15.29 7.74
C PRO A 5 -3.18 15.45 6.55
N TYR A 6 -2.24 16.38 6.68
CA TYR A 6 -1.21 16.79 5.71
C TYR A 6 -0.30 15.65 5.19
N LEU A 7 -0.54 14.39 5.55
CA LEU A 7 0.15 13.23 4.98
C LEU A 7 -0.53 12.64 3.74
N THR A 8 -1.67 13.16 3.30
CA THR A 8 -2.04 13.04 1.89
C THR A 8 -1.38 14.20 1.19
N VAL A 9 -0.18 14.02 0.61
CA VAL A 9 0.33 15.01 -0.34
C VAL A 9 -0.65 14.97 -1.52
N PRO A 10 -1.45 16.03 -1.77
CA PRO A 10 -2.19 16.10 -3.01
C PRO A 10 -1.18 16.59 -4.04
N ASP A 11 -0.39 15.68 -4.59
CA ASP A 11 0.47 16.01 -5.72
C ASP A 11 -0.36 15.88 -7.00
N PRO A 12 -0.48 16.92 -7.85
CA PRO A 12 -1.07 16.80 -9.18
C PRO A 12 -0.40 15.72 -10.07
N ASP A 13 0.72 15.13 -9.66
CA ASP A 13 1.35 13.96 -10.29
C ASP A 13 0.60 12.62 -10.07
N MET A 14 -0.34 12.56 -9.13
CA MET A 14 -1.00 11.32 -8.69
C MET A 14 -1.87 10.61 -9.74
N ALA A 15 -2.29 11.29 -10.81
CA ALA A 15 -3.08 10.68 -11.88
C ALA A 15 -2.34 10.71 -13.23
N ARG A 16 -1.08 11.14 -13.26
CA ARG A 16 -0.32 11.15 -14.52
C ARG A 16 -0.11 9.71 -15.00
N PRO A 17 -0.31 9.44 -16.30
CA PRO A 17 0.05 8.16 -16.88
C PRO A 17 1.51 7.81 -16.55
N GLY A 18 1.74 6.63 -15.99
CA GLY A 18 3.06 6.16 -15.58
C GLY A 18 3.44 6.48 -14.13
N SER A 19 2.60 7.21 -13.37
CA SER A 19 2.79 7.38 -11.93
C SER A 19 2.54 6.06 -11.17
N PRO A 20 3.12 5.87 -9.96
CA PRO A 20 2.87 4.69 -9.12
C PRO A 20 1.38 4.46 -8.86
N THR A 21 0.64 5.54 -8.60
CA THR A 21 -0.82 5.51 -8.39
C THR A 21 -1.54 5.01 -9.63
N SER A 22 -1.23 5.56 -10.81
CA SER A 22 -1.88 5.14 -12.07
C SER A 22 -1.61 3.66 -12.37
N LEU A 23 -0.41 3.18 -12.10
CA LEU A 23 -0.02 1.78 -12.31
C LEU A 23 -0.71 0.86 -11.30
N ALA A 24 -0.71 1.21 -10.01
CA ALA A 24 -1.39 0.45 -8.96
C ALA A 24 -2.88 0.32 -9.26
N MET A 25 -3.55 1.42 -9.63
CA MET A 25 -4.97 1.43 -10.00
C MET A 25 -5.23 0.61 -11.26
N THR A 26 -4.37 0.75 -12.28
CA THR A 26 -4.50 -0.03 -13.52
C THR A 26 -4.42 -1.53 -13.23
N LEU A 27 -3.43 -1.97 -12.47
CA LEU A 27 -3.30 -3.38 -12.09
C LEU A 27 -4.47 -3.86 -11.22
N ALA A 28 -4.90 -3.06 -10.24
CA ALA A 28 -6.05 -3.39 -9.40
C ALA A 28 -7.34 -3.60 -10.20
N ALA A 29 -7.54 -2.82 -11.27
CA ALA A 29 -8.71 -2.91 -12.14
C ALA A 29 -8.67 -4.08 -13.15
N HIS A 30 -7.52 -4.76 -13.32
CA HIS A 30 -7.30 -5.78 -14.35
C HIS A 30 -6.91 -7.13 -13.73
N PRO A 31 -7.83 -7.80 -13.02
CA PRO A 31 -7.55 -9.03 -12.27
C PRO A 31 -7.07 -10.19 -13.13
N GLU A 32 -7.41 -10.25 -14.41
CA GLU A 32 -6.90 -11.25 -15.34
C GLU A 32 -5.37 -11.27 -15.45
N ARG A 33 -4.68 -10.17 -15.11
CA ARG A 33 -3.22 -10.08 -15.12
C ARG A 33 -2.54 -10.76 -13.92
N TRP A 34 -3.27 -11.01 -12.83
CA TRP A 34 -2.65 -11.47 -11.58
C TRP A 34 -3.47 -12.50 -10.79
N ARG A 35 -4.77 -12.70 -11.07
CA ARG A 35 -5.65 -13.59 -10.29
C ARG A 35 -5.12 -15.01 -10.15
N CYS A 36 -4.48 -15.54 -11.19
CA CYS A 36 -3.92 -16.89 -11.20
C CYS A 36 -2.62 -17.01 -10.39
N LEU A 37 -2.06 -15.87 -9.97
CA LEU A 37 -0.83 -15.82 -9.19
C LEU A 37 -1.13 -15.74 -7.69
N VAL A 38 -2.33 -15.34 -7.28
CA VAL A 38 -2.72 -15.15 -5.88
C VAL A 38 -2.82 -16.49 -5.18
N ASP A 39 -2.22 -16.54 -4.00
CA ASP A 39 -2.36 -17.64 -3.06
C ASP A 39 -2.80 -17.07 -1.70
N TYR A 40 -3.65 -17.80 -0.98
CA TYR A 40 -4.17 -17.39 0.32
C TYR A 40 -3.63 -18.32 1.39
N ARG A 41 -2.77 -17.79 2.25
CA ARG A 41 -2.04 -18.56 3.25
C ARG A 41 -2.47 -18.15 4.65
N THR A 42 -2.79 -19.13 5.50
CA THR A 42 -3.22 -18.89 6.88
C THR A 42 -2.06 -18.73 7.85
N ASP A 43 -0.92 -19.35 7.55
CA ASP A 43 0.28 -19.39 8.38
C ASP A 43 1.16 -18.15 8.22
N THR A 44 1.16 -17.57 7.02
CA THR A 44 1.97 -16.42 6.65
C THR A 44 1.16 -15.49 5.76
N ARG A 45 1.49 -14.18 5.79
CA ARG A 45 0.99 -13.27 4.75
C ARG A 45 1.62 -13.65 3.43
N TRP A 46 0.82 -13.73 2.38
CA TRP A 46 1.32 -14.01 1.05
C TRP A 46 1.59 -12.72 0.26
N TYR A 47 2.74 -12.68 -0.40
CA TYR A 47 3.11 -11.60 -1.32
C TYR A 47 3.94 -12.13 -2.49
N ARG A 48 3.91 -11.41 -3.62
CA ARG A 48 4.66 -11.75 -4.83
C ARG A 48 5.12 -10.50 -5.57
N LEU A 49 6.40 -10.47 -5.94
CA LEU A 49 6.94 -9.47 -6.86
C LEU A 49 6.41 -9.76 -8.27
N LEU A 50 5.74 -8.79 -8.88
CA LEU A 50 5.24 -8.86 -10.26
C LEU A 50 6.24 -8.26 -11.26
N GLU A 51 6.85 -7.14 -10.89
CA GLU A 51 7.79 -6.40 -11.75
C GLU A 51 8.84 -5.69 -10.89
N ARG A 52 10.07 -5.65 -11.37
CA ARG A 52 11.16 -4.84 -10.80
C ARG A 52 11.98 -4.22 -11.91
N THR A 53 12.13 -2.90 -11.85
CA THR A 53 13.07 -2.12 -12.65
C THR A 53 13.98 -1.32 -11.72
N GLU A 54 14.93 -0.57 -12.24
CA GLU A 54 15.70 0.37 -11.42
C GLU A 54 14.83 1.47 -10.81
N GLN A 55 13.74 1.83 -11.52
CA GLN A 55 12.86 2.93 -11.17
C GLN A 55 11.74 2.53 -10.23
N GLN A 56 11.28 1.27 -10.27
CA GLN A 56 10.13 0.85 -9.49
C GLN A 56 10.08 -0.65 -9.16
N GLU A 57 9.30 -0.98 -8.14
CA GLU A 57 8.88 -2.35 -7.83
C GLU A 57 7.38 -2.46 -7.68
N VAL A 58 6.81 -3.54 -8.23
CA VAL A 58 5.38 -3.85 -8.16
C VAL A 58 5.16 -5.15 -7.41
N TRP A 59 4.38 -5.09 -6.33
CA TRP A 59 4.08 -6.22 -5.47
C TRP A 59 2.57 -6.50 -5.43
N LEU A 60 2.21 -7.78 -5.37
CA LEU A 60 0.86 -8.27 -5.17
C LEU A 60 0.78 -8.95 -3.82
N LEU A 61 -0.25 -8.62 -3.03
CA LEU A 61 -0.45 -9.17 -1.71
C LEU A 61 -1.87 -9.71 -1.55
N SER A 62 -2.00 -10.80 -0.78
CA SER A 62 -3.29 -11.31 -0.33
C SER A 62 -3.36 -11.27 1.20
N TRP A 63 -4.57 -11.05 1.71
CA TRP A 63 -4.82 -10.81 3.13
C TRP A 63 -6.05 -11.60 3.55
N LEU A 64 -5.86 -12.64 4.36
CA LEU A 64 -6.98 -13.30 5.04
C LEU A 64 -7.49 -12.43 6.21
N PRO A 65 -8.74 -12.64 6.67
CA PRO A 65 -9.26 -11.97 7.86
C PRO A 65 -8.30 -12.03 9.05
N GLY A 66 -8.07 -10.89 9.68
CA GLY A 66 -7.14 -10.73 10.82
C GLY A 66 -5.67 -10.57 10.45
N GLN A 67 -5.27 -10.79 9.19
CA GLN A 67 -3.90 -10.56 8.76
C GLN A 67 -3.62 -9.07 8.57
N GLY A 68 -2.39 -8.66 8.85
CA GLY A 68 -1.95 -7.28 8.70
C GLY A 68 -0.46 -7.13 8.85
N THR A 69 0.03 -5.92 8.62
CA THR A 69 1.41 -5.51 8.88
C THR A 69 1.52 -5.05 10.33
N TYR A 70 2.75 -4.92 10.83
CA TYR A 70 3.05 -4.00 11.92
C TYR A 70 3.16 -2.57 11.36
N PRO A 71 3.10 -1.51 12.19
CA PRO A 71 3.47 -0.17 11.75
C PRO A 71 4.90 -0.15 11.19
N HIS A 72 5.09 0.40 9.99
CA HIS A 72 6.37 0.46 9.30
C HIS A 72 6.45 1.69 8.40
N ASP A 73 7.67 2.11 8.05
CA ASP A 73 7.94 3.04 6.97
C ASP A 73 8.58 2.32 5.77
N HIS A 74 8.79 3.05 4.69
CA HIS A 74 9.43 2.56 3.47
C HIS A 74 10.81 3.21 3.25
N GLY A 75 11.43 3.71 4.33
CA GLY A 75 12.63 4.53 4.26
C GLY A 75 12.49 5.69 3.26
N PRO A 76 13.44 5.86 2.31
CA PRO A 76 13.39 6.95 1.34
C PRO A 76 12.38 6.73 0.20
N ALA A 77 11.80 5.53 0.07
CA ALA A 77 10.90 5.23 -1.04
C ALA A 77 9.54 5.92 -0.86
N SER A 78 8.99 6.37 -1.99
CA SER A 78 7.60 6.80 -2.15
C SER A 78 6.83 5.73 -2.91
N GLY A 79 5.52 5.87 -3.04
CA GLY A 79 4.77 4.90 -3.81
C GLY A 79 3.27 5.08 -3.72
N ALA A 80 2.57 4.05 -4.16
CA ALA A 80 1.14 3.93 -3.99
C ALA A 80 0.72 2.47 -3.80
N PHE A 81 -0.41 2.26 -3.12
CA PHE A 81 -1.07 0.97 -3.10
C PHE A 81 -2.56 1.12 -3.43
N ALA A 82 -3.10 0.12 -4.11
CA ALA A 82 -4.50 0.05 -4.51
C ALA A 82 -5.13 -1.27 -4.03
N ILE A 83 -6.38 -1.20 -3.56
CA ILE A 83 -7.15 -2.37 -3.18
C ILE A 83 -7.79 -2.94 -4.44
N ALA A 84 -7.42 -4.17 -4.79
CA ALA A 84 -7.88 -4.84 -6.00
C ALA A 84 -9.14 -5.68 -5.73
N ALA A 85 -9.26 -6.25 -4.53
CA ALA A 85 -10.43 -6.99 -4.08
C ALA A 85 -10.59 -6.88 -2.56
N GLY A 86 -11.83 -6.96 -2.08
CA GLY A 86 -12.14 -6.90 -0.64
C GLY A 86 -11.94 -5.50 -0.05
N MET A 87 -11.50 -5.46 1.21
CA MET A 87 -11.32 -4.23 1.97
C MET A 87 -10.14 -4.36 2.93
N LEU A 88 -9.38 -3.28 3.11
CA LEU A 88 -8.34 -3.16 4.13
C LEU A 88 -8.57 -1.92 4.98
N THR A 89 -8.11 -1.96 6.22
CA THR A 89 -7.97 -0.79 7.08
C THR A 89 -6.53 -0.31 7.03
N GLU A 90 -6.33 0.98 6.74
CA GLU A 90 -5.04 1.66 6.88
C GLU A 90 -5.05 2.53 8.14
N ARG A 91 -4.03 2.37 8.98
CA ARG A 91 -3.72 3.26 10.10
C ARG A 91 -2.42 3.99 9.79
N VAL A 92 -2.43 5.32 9.87
CA VAL A 92 -1.31 6.19 9.52
C VAL A 92 -0.89 6.99 10.73
N VAL A 93 0.41 7.10 10.97
CA VAL A 93 0.96 7.93 12.03
C VAL A 93 1.70 9.12 11.41
N ALA A 94 1.18 10.32 11.65
CA ALA A 94 1.75 11.57 11.22
C ALA A 94 2.48 12.28 12.35
N ALA A 95 3.81 12.32 12.30
CA ALA A 95 4.63 13.10 13.21
C ALA A 95 5.19 14.33 12.49
N GLN A 96 5.11 15.50 13.13
CA GLN A 96 5.76 16.72 12.69
C GLN A 96 6.61 17.30 13.83
N PRO A 97 7.83 17.79 13.57
CA PRO A 97 8.64 18.43 14.61
C PRO A 97 7.86 19.54 15.33
N GLY A 98 7.85 19.49 16.66
CA GLY A 98 7.15 20.48 17.49
C GLY A 98 5.63 20.32 17.56
N ARG A 99 5.04 19.24 17.00
CA ARG A 99 3.62 18.93 17.13
C ARG A 99 3.40 17.51 17.66
N PRO A 100 2.32 17.27 18.43
CA PRO A 100 1.92 15.91 18.79
C PRO A 100 1.70 15.05 17.54
N ALA A 101 2.07 13.78 17.61
CA ALA A 101 1.76 12.84 16.54
C ALA A 101 0.24 12.70 16.40
N VAL A 102 -0.24 12.68 15.16
CA VAL A 102 -1.64 12.47 14.83
C VAL A 102 -1.78 11.09 14.20
N GLU A 103 -2.76 10.34 14.67
CA GLU A 103 -3.09 9.03 14.13
C GLU A 103 -4.41 9.08 13.37
N VAL A 104 -4.44 8.44 12.20
CA VAL A 104 -5.59 8.46 11.29
C VAL A 104 -5.85 7.05 10.78
N THR A 105 -7.06 6.56 10.99
CA THR A 105 -7.49 5.24 10.53
C THR A 105 -8.57 5.37 9.47
N ARG A 106 -8.49 4.57 8.41
CA ARG A 106 -9.40 4.60 7.25
C ARG A 106 -9.67 3.19 6.73
N GLU A 107 -10.89 2.95 6.30
CA GLU A 107 -11.24 1.78 5.50
C GLU A 107 -11.08 2.07 4.01
N LEU A 108 -10.52 1.11 3.28
CA LEU A 108 -10.21 1.20 1.86
C LEU A 108 -10.82 -0.02 1.18
N ALA A 109 -11.90 0.19 0.43
CA ALA A 109 -12.55 -0.85 -0.35
C ALA A 109 -11.86 -1.03 -1.72
N ALA A 110 -12.19 -2.12 -2.42
CA ALA A 110 -11.75 -2.34 -3.79
C ALA A 110 -11.98 -1.09 -4.68
N GLY A 111 -10.95 -0.71 -5.45
CA GLY A 111 -10.92 0.52 -6.25
C GLY A 111 -10.34 1.73 -5.51
N CYS A 112 -10.22 1.71 -4.17
CA CYS A 112 -9.50 2.74 -3.43
C CYS A 112 -7.99 2.62 -3.67
N CYS A 113 -7.32 3.78 -3.73
CA CYS A 113 -5.87 3.89 -3.87
C CYS A 113 -5.32 4.94 -2.91
N ARG A 114 -4.09 4.74 -2.44
CA ARG A 114 -3.36 5.66 -1.57
C ARG A 114 -1.95 5.85 -2.09
N ALA A 115 -1.58 7.11 -2.30
CA ALA A 115 -0.19 7.51 -2.50
C ALA A 115 0.46 7.84 -1.16
N PHE A 116 1.76 7.62 -1.06
CA PHE A 116 2.58 7.95 0.10
C PHE A 116 3.96 8.43 -0.32
N GLY A 117 4.54 9.31 0.50
CA GLY A 117 5.90 9.83 0.33
C GLY A 117 6.93 9.08 1.17
N PRO A 118 8.19 9.55 1.19
CA PRO A 118 9.25 8.99 2.02
C PRO A 118 8.88 9.04 3.51
N HIS A 119 9.36 8.06 4.28
CA HIS A 119 9.15 7.94 5.73
C HIS A 119 7.67 7.93 6.16
N TYR A 120 6.75 7.60 5.24
CA TYR A 120 5.35 7.46 5.56
C TYR A 120 5.11 6.21 6.40
N VAL A 121 4.75 6.42 7.67
CA VAL A 121 4.51 5.33 8.63
C VAL A 121 3.05 4.90 8.57
N HIS A 122 2.81 3.65 8.19
CA HIS A 122 1.46 3.09 8.22
C HIS A 122 1.39 1.61 8.60
N GLN A 123 0.17 1.15 8.81
CA GLN A 123 -0.18 -0.23 9.07
C GLN A 123 -1.39 -0.59 8.20
N LEU A 124 -1.32 -1.71 7.49
CA LEU A 124 -2.47 -2.29 6.78
C LEU A 124 -2.97 -3.51 7.52
N THR A 125 -4.28 -3.65 7.64
CA THR A 125 -4.91 -4.82 8.29
C THR A 125 -6.21 -5.18 7.58
N ASN A 126 -6.46 -6.46 7.37
CA ASN A 126 -7.77 -6.95 6.98
C ASN A 126 -8.62 -7.19 8.22
N THR A 127 -9.40 -6.18 8.61
CA THR A 127 -10.35 -6.25 9.73
C THR A 127 -11.71 -6.81 9.31
N ALA A 128 -11.92 -7.05 8.01
CA ALA A 128 -13.15 -7.61 7.46
C ALA A 128 -13.19 -9.14 7.61
N THR A 129 -14.38 -9.72 7.35
CA THR A 129 -14.60 -11.17 7.42
C THR A 129 -14.29 -11.90 6.11
N THR A 130 -13.89 -11.19 5.06
CA THR A 130 -13.57 -11.74 3.74
C THR A 130 -12.13 -11.45 3.34
N PRO A 131 -11.48 -12.29 2.52
CA PRO A 131 -10.15 -12.00 2.01
C PRO A 131 -10.08 -10.69 1.21
N ALA A 132 -8.88 -10.10 1.16
CA ALA A 132 -8.58 -8.93 0.36
C ALA A 132 -7.31 -9.15 -0.49
N VAL A 133 -7.18 -8.36 -1.55
CA VAL A 133 -5.99 -8.32 -2.42
C VAL A 133 -5.61 -6.87 -2.65
N SER A 134 -4.31 -6.57 -2.58
CA SER A 134 -3.79 -5.23 -2.87
C SER A 134 -2.57 -5.29 -3.79
N VAL A 135 -2.43 -4.27 -4.63
CA VAL A 135 -1.24 -4.03 -5.47
C VAL A 135 -0.47 -2.84 -4.90
N HIS A 136 0.83 -2.96 -4.80
CA HIS A 136 1.73 -1.94 -4.26
C HIS A 136 2.80 -1.60 -5.30
N VAL A 137 3.10 -0.31 -5.45
CA VAL A 137 4.13 0.20 -6.36
C VAL A 137 5.04 1.12 -5.56
N TYR A 138 6.35 0.84 -5.55
CA TYR A 138 7.37 1.61 -4.84
C TYR A 138 8.34 2.28 -5.81
N THR A 139 8.76 3.51 -5.51
CA THR A 139 9.70 4.32 -6.31
C THR A 139 10.62 5.17 -5.41
N PRO A 140 11.94 5.20 -5.64
CA PRO A 140 12.69 4.25 -6.47
C PRO A 140 12.56 2.82 -5.93
N SER A 141 13.11 1.83 -6.64
CA SER A 141 13.17 0.46 -6.12
C SER A 141 13.80 0.42 -4.72
N LEU A 142 13.26 -0.43 -3.82
CA LEU A 142 13.73 -0.51 -2.44
C LEU A 142 15.17 -1.09 -2.42
N PRO A 143 16.08 -0.58 -1.57
CA PRO A 143 17.44 -1.11 -1.48
C PRO A 143 17.43 -2.62 -1.23
N ARG A 144 18.35 -3.36 -1.88
CA ARG A 144 18.53 -4.80 -1.60
C ARG A 144 19.07 -5.00 -0.19
N HIS A 145 18.18 -5.17 0.79
CA HIS A 145 18.45 -5.92 2.01
C HIS A 145 17.21 -6.74 2.34
N GLY A 146 17.45 -8.01 2.74
CA GLY A 146 16.40 -8.95 3.09
C GLY A 146 15.45 -8.34 4.11
N ASP A 147 14.16 -8.61 3.89
CA ASP A 147 13.01 -8.12 4.64
C ASP A 147 12.69 -6.64 4.39
N ILE A 148 11.71 -6.43 3.51
CA ILE A 148 11.03 -5.14 3.39
C ILE A 148 10.29 -4.92 4.73
N PRO A 149 10.61 -3.88 5.51
CA PRO A 149 9.96 -3.66 6.79
C PRO A 149 8.45 -3.55 6.56
N GLY A 150 7.68 -4.49 7.11
CA GLY A 150 6.23 -4.48 6.98
C GLY A 150 5.62 -5.33 5.85
N LEU A 151 6.40 -5.94 4.94
CA LEU A 151 5.91 -7.00 4.02
C LEU A 151 6.21 -8.40 4.52
#